data_AF-A0A3D4QPZ3-F1
#
_entry.id   AF-A0A3D4QPZ3-F1
#
_cell.length_a   1.000
_cell.length_b   1.000
_cell.length_c   1.000
_cell.angle_alpha   90.00
_cell.angle_beta   90.00
_cell.angle_gamma   90.00
#
_symmetry.space_group_name_H-M   'P 1'
#
loop_
_entity.id
_entity.type
_entity.pdbx_description
1 polymer ?
#
loop_
_entity_poly.entity_id
_entity_poly.type
_entity_poly.pdbx_seq_one_letter_code
_entity_poly.pdbx_strand_id
1 'polypeptide(L)'
;MNPFRNLFRSRDKPKNSLGGSRYSFFFGGTSSGKTVNERTAMQTTAVYACVRIIAETIASLPLHVYKRTDKGKEKAYNHPLYNLLHDEANPEMTSFVFRETLMSHLLLWGNAYAQIIRDGRGNILALYPLLPDKVTVDRELNGEIYYQYRTDTGYVTLRNYEVLHIPGLGYDGLVGYSPIAMAKNAIGMSIATEEYGASFFANGANPGGVLEHPGVVKDPKKVRDSWNTLYQGSNNAHRIAVLEEGMKFQSIGIYLEYTYAP
;
A
#
# COMPACT_ATOMS: atom_id res chain seq x y z
N MET A 1 -51.23 20.65 6.87
CA MET A 1 -50.13 20.95 5.92
C MET A 1 -49.51 22.25 6.37
N ASN A 2 -48.31 22.22 6.98
CA ASN A 2 -47.74 23.37 7.67
C ASN A 2 -46.90 24.21 6.68
N PRO A 3 -47.27 25.46 6.34
CA PRO A 3 -46.70 26.22 5.21
C PRO A 3 -45.29 26.77 5.46
N PHE A 4 -44.73 26.63 6.67
CA PHE A 4 -43.43 27.21 7.05
C PHE A 4 -42.25 26.23 7.03
N ARG A 5 -42.43 24.99 6.59
CA ARG A 5 -41.36 23.97 6.61
C ARG A 5 -40.22 24.21 5.59
N ASN A 6 -40.43 25.10 4.62
CA ASN A 6 -39.45 25.42 3.58
C ASN A 6 -38.56 26.64 3.89
N LEU A 7 -38.80 27.37 4.99
CA LEU A 7 -38.03 28.58 5.33
C LEU A 7 -36.70 28.29 6.03
N PHE A 8 -36.45 27.05 6.46
CA PHE A 8 -35.25 26.62 7.20
C PHE A 8 -34.53 25.43 6.56
N ARG A 9 -34.72 25.20 5.25
CA ARG A 9 -33.81 24.31 4.52
C ARG A 9 -32.50 25.06 4.30
N SER A 10 -31.48 24.69 5.08
CA SER A 10 -30.09 24.92 4.69
C SER A 10 -29.96 24.51 3.22
N ARG A 11 -29.42 25.40 2.36
CA ARG A 11 -29.17 25.12 0.93
C ARG A 11 -28.60 23.70 0.80
N ASP A 12 -29.06 22.94 -0.20
CA ASP A 12 -28.63 21.56 -0.40
C ASP A 12 -27.11 21.45 -0.23
N LYS A 13 -26.69 20.67 0.77
CA LYS A 13 -25.27 20.47 1.07
C LYS A 13 -24.63 19.81 -0.15
N PRO A 14 -23.44 20.24 -0.60
CA PRO A 14 -22.74 19.58 -1.68
C PRO A 14 -22.53 18.10 -1.33
N LYS A 15 -22.94 17.20 -2.22
CA LYS A 15 -22.81 15.74 -2.06
C LYS A 15 -21.75 15.23 -3.04
N ASN A 16 -20.64 14.74 -2.51
CA ASN A 16 -19.68 13.98 -3.30
C ASN A 16 -20.19 12.53 -3.44
N SER A 17 -20.20 12.00 -4.66
CA SER A 17 -20.46 10.58 -4.99
C SER A 17 -19.23 10.03 -5.71
N LEU A 18 -18.92 8.75 -5.44
CA LEU A 18 -17.69 8.10 -5.91
C LEU A 18 -17.86 7.33 -7.22
N GLY A 19 -18.99 7.53 -7.93
CA GLY A 19 -19.33 6.84 -9.18
C GLY A 19 -18.14 6.55 -10.10
N GLY A 20 -17.71 5.29 -10.10
CA GLY A 20 -16.94 4.55 -11.11
C GLY A 20 -15.53 5.00 -11.50
N SER A 21 -15.15 6.28 -11.37
CA SER A 21 -14.05 6.81 -12.19
C SER A 21 -12.79 7.28 -11.45
N ARG A 22 -12.78 7.36 -10.11
CA ARG A 22 -11.61 7.87 -9.36
C ARG A 22 -10.51 6.85 -9.10
N TYR A 23 -10.85 5.56 -9.02
CA TYR A 23 -9.85 4.51 -8.78
C TYR A 23 -8.98 4.22 -10.01
N SER A 24 -9.45 4.55 -11.23
CA SER A 24 -8.72 4.24 -12.47
C SER A 24 -7.39 5.00 -12.63
N PHE A 25 -7.21 6.16 -12.00
CA PHE A 25 -5.94 6.90 -12.05
C PHE A 25 -4.82 6.17 -11.29
N PHE A 26 -5.19 5.35 -10.33
CA PHE A 26 -4.27 4.64 -9.44
C PHE A 26 -3.83 3.27 -10.00
N PHE A 27 -4.64 2.66 -10.86
CA PHE A 27 -4.32 1.39 -11.53
C PHE A 27 -3.62 1.64 -12.88
N GLY A 28 -2.30 1.60 -12.87
CA GLY A 28 -1.49 1.65 -14.08
C GLY A 28 -0.02 1.38 -13.77
N GLY A 29 0.70 0.77 -14.71
CA GLY A 29 2.13 0.48 -14.59
C GLY A 29 2.93 1.74 -14.25
N THR A 30 4.03 1.56 -13.51
CA THR A 30 4.93 2.66 -13.19
C THR A 30 5.80 3.01 -14.39
N SER A 31 6.42 4.21 -14.37
CA SER A 31 7.37 4.62 -15.39
C SER A 31 8.59 3.69 -15.53
N SER A 32 8.92 2.92 -14.49
CA SER A 32 9.99 1.90 -14.54
C SER A 32 9.53 0.53 -15.06
N GLY A 33 8.23 0.38 -15.38
CA GLY A 33 7.64 -0.90 -15.77
C GLY A 33 7.41 -1.87 -14.62
N LYS A 34 7.73 -1.51 -13.37
CA LYS A 34 7.44 -2.32 -12.18
C LYS A 34 6.00 -2.16 -11.74
N THR A 35 5.37 -3.26 -11.32
CA THR A 35 4.04 -3.22 -10.70
C THR A 35 4.17 -2.78 -9.25
N VAL A 36 3.41 -1.74 -8.88
CA VAL A 36 3.38 -1.23 -7.50
C VAL A 36 1.95 -1.29 -6.96
N ASN A 37 1.79 -2.08 -5.90
CA ASN A 37 0.65 -2.14 -5.01
C ASN A 37 1.16 -2.18 -3.55
N GLU A 38 0.26 -2.25 -2.58
CA GLU A 38 0.58 -2.19 -1.17
C GLU A 38 1.49 -3.34 -0.73
N ARG A 39 1.32 -4.54 -1.30
CA ARG A 39 2.16 -5.71 -1.00
C ARG A 39 3.58 -5.54 -1.54
N THR A 40 3.73 -5.18 -2.82
CA THR A 40 5.05 -4.94 -3.44
C THR A 40 5.74 -3.73 -2.83
N ALA A 41 5.00 -2.69 -2.46
CA ALA A 41 5.56 -1.50 -1.83
C ALA A 41 6.12 -1.83 -0.44
N MET A 42 5.43 -2.65 0.36
CA MET A 42 5.92 -3.13 1.65
C MET A 42 7.17 -4.01 1.56
N GLN A 43 7.54 -4.51 0.38
CA GLN A 43 8.82 -5.19 0.17
C GLN A 43 9.99 -4.21 0.02
N THR A 44 9.72 -2.94 -0.33
CA THR A 44 10.74 -1.89 -0.32
C THR A 44 11.07 -1.50 1.12
N THR A 45 12.34 -1.62 1.49
CA THR A 45 12.83 -1.40 2.87
C THR A 45 12.44 -0.04 3.44
N ALA A 46 12.52 1.02 2.62
CA ALA A 46 12.15 2.38 3.02
C ALA A 46 10.65 2.49 3.35
N VAL A 47 9.77 1.92 2.51
CA VAL A 47 8.32 1.93 2.75
C VAL A 47 7.99 1.15 4.02
N TYR A 48 8.54 -0.06 4.17
CA TYR A 48 8.34 -0.88 5.36
C TYR A 48 8.75 -0.15 6.64
N ALA A 49 9.93 0.47 6.65
CA ALA A 49 10.43 1.21 7.82
C ALA A 49 9.53 2.40 8.17
N CYS A 50 9.13 3.21 7.18
CA CYS A 50 8.25 4.36 7.41
C CYS A 50 6.87 3.93 7.94
N VAL A 51 6.25 2.93 7.31
CA VAL A 51 4.94 2.42 7.74
C VAL A 51 5.03 1.88 9.17
N ARG A 52 6.02 1.04 9.46
CA ARG A 52 6.21 0.44 10.78
C ARG A 52 6.42 1.50 11.85
N ILE A 53 7.38 2.40 11.67
CA ILE A 53 7.71 3.42 12.67
C ILE A 53 6.49 4.28 12.99
N ILE A 54 5.76 4.76 11.98
CA ILE A 54 4.60 5.61 12.19
C ILE A 54 3.46 4.82 12.86
N ALA A 55 3.18 3.61 12.38
CA ALA A 55 2.10 2.77 12.91
C ALA A 55 2.35 2.37 14.37
N GLU A 56 3.54 1.88 14.69
CA GLU A 56 3.94 1.52 16.06
C GLU A 56 3.95 2.73 16.99
N THR A 57 4.44 3.88 16.50
CA THR A 57 4.45 5.12 17.31
C THR A 57 3.04 5.54 17.68
N ILE A 58 2.11 5.59 16.72
CA ILE A 58 0.71 5.95 16.98
C ILE A 58 0.02 4.89 17.86
N ALA A 59 0.30 3.61 17.63
CA ALA A 59 -0.26 2.52 18.43
C ALA A 59 0.17 2.57 19.89
N SER A 60 1.43 3.01 20.16
CA SER A 60 2.00 3.13 21.50
C SER A 60 1.32 4.20 22.37
N LEU A 61 0.62 5.16 21.75
CA LEU A 61 -0.08 6.21 22.48
C LEU A 61 -1.39 5.64 23.08
N PRO A 62 -1.56 5.66 24.41
CA PRO A 62 -2.77 5.14 25.04
C PRO A 62 -3.96 6.05 24.75
N LEU A 63 -5.08 5.46 24.30
CA LEU A 63 -6.31 6.18 24.01
C LEU A 63 -7.28 6.04 25.18
N HIS A 64 -7.19 6.97 26.14
CA HIS A 64 -8.08 7.00 27.30
C HIS A 64 -9.40 7.72 27.00
N VAL A 65 -10.50 7.14 27.47
CA VAL A 65 -11.81 7.82 27.49
C VAL A 65 -11.90 8.70 28.74
N TYR A 66 -12.32 9.95 28.56
CA TYR A 66 -12.51 10.91 29.65
C TYR A 66 -13.97 11.33 29.74
N LYS A 67 -14.47 11.52 30.96
CA LYS A 67 -15.74 12.22 31.23
C LYS A 67 -15.45 13.62 31.74
N ARG A 68 -16.32 14.57 31.36
CA ARG A 68 -16.27 15.95 31.84
C ARG A 68 -17.03 16.04 33.15
N THR A 69 -16.44 16.70 34.13
CA THR A 69 -17.03 16.99 35.44
C THR A 69 -16.97 18.49 35.71
N ASP A 70 -17.66 18.94 36.76
CA ASP A 70 -17.63 20.35 37.18
C ASP A 70 -16.23 20.82 37.59
N LYS A 71 -15.36 19.88 37.98
CA LYS A 71 -13.97 20.13 38.40
C LYS A 71 -12.93 19.88 37.29
N GLY A 72 -13.35 19.47 36.08
CA GLY A 72 -12.45 19.25 34.95
C GLY A 72 -12.73 17.99 34.15
N LYS A 73 -11.70 17.16 33.94
CA LYS A 73 -11.77 15.90 33.18
C LYS A 73 -11.18 14.77 34.01
N GLU A 74 -11.85 13.62 34.02
CA GLU A 74 -11.38 12.42 34.69
C GLU A 74 -11.52 11.20 33.77
N LYS A 75 -10.65 10.20 33.95
CA LYS A 75 -10.69 8.97 33.16
C LYS A 75 -11.99 8.21 33.47
N ALA A 76 -12.69 7.78 32.43
CA ALA A 76 -13.98 7.12 32.53
C ALA A 76 -13.81 5.59 32.48
N TYR A 77 -13.18 4.99 33.50
CA TYR A 77 -12.88 3.55 33.54
C TYR A 77 -14.12 2.65 33.36
N ASN A 78 -15.28 3.08 33.87
CA ASN A 78 -16.54 2.33 33.77
C ASN A 78 -17.27 2.55 32.44
N HIS A 79 -16.74 3.36 31.53
CA HIS A 79 -17.36 3.59 30.23
C HIS A 79 -17.06 2.40 29.30
N PRO A 80 -18.05 1.83 28.57
CA PRO A 80 -17.84 0.66 27.72
C PRO A 80 -16.69 0.82 26.71
N LEU A 81 -16.54 2.02 26.15
CA LEU A 81 -15.45 2.34 25.22
C LEU A 81 -14.05 2.42 25.86
N TYR A 82 -13.94 2.52 27.19
CA TYR A 82 -12.63 2.63 27.83
C TYR A 82 -11.80 1.37 27.55
N ASN A 83 -12.33 0.19 27.90
CA ASN A 83 -11.66 -1.09 27.63
C ASN A 83 -11.35 -1.25 26.13
N LEU A 84 -12.33 -0.95 25.28
CA LEU A 84 -12.22 -1.12 23.83
C LEU A 84 -11.15 -0.28 23.14
N LEU A 85 -10.93 0.94 23.64
CA LEU A 85 -9.98 1.86 23.03
C LEU A 85 -8.62 1.83 23.74
N HIS A 86 -8.60 1.45 25.01
CA HIS A 86 -7.39 1.45 25.83
C HIS A 86 -6.67 0.10 25.81
N ASP A 87 -7.38 -1.00 26.06
CA ASP A 87 -6.81 -2.32 26.37
C ASP A 87 -6.93 -3.29 25.18
N GLU A 88 -8.15 -3.60 24.74
CA GLU A 88 -8.43 -4.62 23.71
C GLU A 88 -9.57 -4.19 22.78
N ALA A 89 -9.33 -4.14 21.47
CA ALA A 89 -10.37 -3.70 20.53
C ALA A 89 -11.42 -4.78 20.25
N ASN A 90 -11.03 -6.04 20.39
CA ASN A 90 -11.84 -7.25 20.27
C ASN A 90 -11.06 -8.43 20.89
N PRO A 91 -11.67 -9.61 21.06
CA PRO A 91 -11.01 -10.77 21.69
C PRO A 91 -9.76 -11.32 20.97
N GLU A 92 -9.50 -10.90 19.73
CA GLU A 92 -8.38 -11.40 18.91
C GLU A 92 -7.17 -10.46 18.94
N MET A 93 -7.34 -9.19 19.33
CA MET A 93 -6.27 -8.20 19.27
C MET A 93 -6.35 -7.12 20.36
N THR A 94 -5.17 -6.71 20.83
CA THR A 94 -5.02 -5.58 21.74
C THR A 94 -5.36 -4.27 21.03
N SER A 95 -5.67 -3.24 21.81
CA SER A 95 -5.88 -1.88 21.32
C SER A 95 -4.65 -1.31 20.59
N PHE A 96 -3.45 -1.76 20.95
CA PHE A 96 -2.21 -1.43 20.24
C PHE A 96 -2.25 -1.98 18.81
N VAL A 97 -2.42 -3.29 18.64
CA VAL A 97 -2.43 -3.97 17.32
C VAL A 97 -3.55 -3.41 16.45
N PHE A 98 -4.71 -3.11 17.03
CA PHE A 98 -5.81 -2.47 16.31
C PHE A 98 -5.41 -1.11 15.73
N ARG A 99 -4.84 -0.21 16.54
CA ARG A 99 -4.39 1.12 16.08
C ARG A 99 -3.25 1.02 15.07
N GLU A 100 -2.30 0.12 15.30
CA GLU A 100 -1.20 -0.17 14.37
C GLU A 100 -1.74 -0.60 13.00
N THR A 101 -2.73 -1.49 13.00
CA THR A 101 -3.40 -1.98 11.78
C THR A 101 -4.12 -0.85 11.05
N LEU A 102 -4.92 -0.04 11.76
CA LEU A 102 -5.62 1.09 11.14
C LEU A 102 -4.65 2.15 10.61
N MET A 103 -3.57 2.44 11.33
CA MET A 103 -2.56 3.39 10.86
C MET A 103 -1.84 2.85 9.62
N SER A 104 -1.51 1.57 9.60
CA SER A 104 -0.96 0.90 8.42
C SER A 104 -1.93 0.96 7.24
N HIS A 105 -3.23 0.76 7.49
CA HIS A 105 -4.27 0.89 6.47
C HIS A 105 -4.32 2.30 5.86
N LEU A 106 -4.24 3.35 6.70
CA LEU A 106 -4.15 4.74 6.25
C LEU A 106 -2.90 5.00 5.40
N LEU A 107 -1.73 4.50 5.81
CA LEU A 107 -0.47 4.76 5.10
C LEU A 107 -0.37 4.01 3.77
N LEU A 108 -1.05 2.86 3.64
CA LEU A 108 -0.99 2.03 2.44
C LEU A 108 -2.14 2.34 1.46
N TRP A 109 -3.38 2.34 1.95
CA TRP A 109 -4.59 2.52 1.12
C TRP A 109 -5.20 3.92 1.23
N GLY A 110 -4.69 4.78 2.11
CA GLY A 110 -5.27 6.11 2.35
C GLY A 110 -6.55 6.08 3.18
N ASN A 111 -6.99 4.91 3.63
CA ASN A 111 -8.27 4.72 4.31
C ASN A 111 -8.15 3.60 5.33
N ALA A 112 -8.73 3.80 6.50
CA ALA A 112 -8.87 2.76 7.51
C ALA A 112 -10.33 2.58 7.89
N TYR A 113 -10.75 1.32 7.99
CA TYR A 113 -12.11 0.93 8.28
C TYR A 113 -12.10 -0.05 9.43
N ALA A 114 -13.06 0.08 10.35
CA ALA A 114 -13.36 -0.94 11.33
C ALA A 114 -14.88 -1.14 11.42
N GLN A 115 -15.33 -2.39 11.36
CA GLN A 115 -16.71 -2.74 11.64
C GLN A 115 -16.98 -2.61 13.13
N ILE A 116 -18.09 -1.97 13.47
CA ILE A 116 -18.56 -1.74 14.83
C ILE A 116 -19.58 -2.83 15.17
N ILE A 117 -19.23 -3.71 16.11
CA ILE A 117 -20.14 -4.75 16.60
C ILE A 117 -20.89 -4.20 17.82
N ARG A 118 -22.22 -4.39 17.85
CA ARG A 118 -23.08 -3.91 18.93
C ARG A 118 -23.94 -5.02 19.51
N ASP A 119 -24.29 -4.90 20.79
CA ASP A 119 -25.32 -5.73 21.40
C ASP A 119 -26.74 -5.26 21.01
N GLY A 120 -27.76 -6.02 21.40
CA GLY A 120 -29.17 -5.65 21.16
C GLY A 120 -29.64 -4.39 21.90
N ARG A 121 -28.83 -3.84 22.81
CA ARG A 121 -29.09 -2.57 23.52
C ARG A 121 -28.33 -1.40 22.87
N GLY A 122 -27.54 -1.65 21.83
CA GLY A 122 -26.76 -0.66 21.10
C GLY A 122 -25.37 -0.37 21.68
N ASN A 123 -24.94 -1.06 22.73
CA ASN A 123 -23.59 -0.92 23.28
C ASN A 123 -22.57 -1.50 22.31
N ILE A 124 -21.44 -0.82 22.12
CA ILE A 124 -20.35 -1.31 21.27
C ILE A 124 -19.61 -2.40 22.04
N LEU A 125 -19.49 -3.58 21.42
CA LEU A 125 -18.85 -4.77 21.98
C LEU A 125 -17.45 -5.01 21.44
N ALA A 126 -17.20 -4.64 20.18
CA ALA A 126 -15.93 -4.91 19.51
C ALA A 126 -15.76 -4.02 18.28
N LEU A 127 -14.50 -3.80 17.89
CA LEU A 127 -14.09 -3.16 16.65
C LEU A 127 -13.20 -4.11 15.85
N TYR A 128 -13.63 -4.47 14.65
CA TYR A 128 -12.86 -5.36 13.76
C TYR A 128 -12.33 -4.59 12.55
N PRO A 129 -11.01 -4.50 12.32
CA PRO A 129 -10.47 -3.89 11.12
C PRO A 129 -11.02 -4.56 9.86
N LEU A 130 -11.45 -3.75 8.89
CA LEU A 130 -11.82 -4.21 7.56
C LEU A 130 -10.68 -3.88 6.60
N LEU A 131 -10.33 -4.84 5.75
CA LEU A 131 -9.30 -4.64 4.72
C LEU A 131 -9.77 -3.58 3.71
N PRO A 132 -9.01 -2.49 3.50
CA PRO A 132 -9.48 -1.39 2.65
C PRO A 132 -9.68 -1.77 1.18
N ASP A 133 -8.89 -2.72 0.65
CA ASP A 133 -9.03 -3.23 -0.73
C ASP A 133 -10.30 -4.05 -0.96
N LYS A 134 -11.00 -4.43 0.12
CA LYS A 134 -12.29 -5.11 0.09
C LYS A 134 -13.47 -4.18 0.40
N VAL A 135 -13.24 -2.90 0.70
CA VAL A 135 -14.29 -1.92 1.01
C VAL A 135 -14.52 -0.99 -0.17
N THR A 136 -15.78 -0.86 -0.59
CA THR A 136 -16.23 0.21 -1.48
C THR A 136 -17.14 1.15 -0.69
N VAL A 137 -16.89 2.46 -0.79
CA VAL A 137 -17.73 3.50 -0.18
C VAL A 137 -18.60 4.10 -1.27
N ASP A 138 -19.89 4.25 -1.02
CA ASP A 138 -20.77 5.00 -1.93
C ASP A 138 -21.92 5.64 -1.15
N ARG A 139 -22.82 6.29 -1.89
CA ARG A 139 -23.92 7.07 -1.34
C ARG A 139 -25.22 6.66 -2.02
N GLU A 140 -26.23 6.33 -1.22
CA GLU A 140 -27.58 6.07 -1.71
C GLU A 140 -28.22 7.34 -2.31
N LEU A 141 -29.32 7.17 -3.06
CA LEU A 141 -30.10 8.27 -3.65
C LEU A 141 -30.61 9.29 -2.59
N ASN A 142 -30.93 8.82 -1.39
CA ASN A 142 -31.32 9.65 -0.26
C ASN A 142 -30.15 10.51 0.30
N GLY A 143 -28.90 10.16 -0.06
CA GLY A 143 -27.68 10.83 0.38
C GLY A 143 -26.95 10.16 1.54
N GLU A 144 -27.43 9.03 2.07
CA GLU A 144 -26.78 8.25 3.12
C GLU A 144 -25.57 7.49 2.58
N ILE A 145 -24.47 7.51 3.34
CA ILE A 145 -23.26 6.77 3.00
C ILE A 145 -23.45 5.32 3.41
N TYR A 146 -23.05 4.40 2.54
CA TYR A 146 -22.94 2.99 2.85
C TYR A 146 -21.56 2.46 2.45
N TYR A 147 -21.19 1.34 3.06
CA TYR A 147 -19.98 0.61 2.79
C TYR A 147 -20.36 -0.76 2.28
N GLN A 148 -19.78 -1.17 1.16
CA GLN A 148 -19.91 -2.53 0.67
C GLN A 148 -18.60 -3.26 0.93
N TYR A 149 -18.63 -4.28 1.78
CA TYR A 149 -17.48 -5.11 2.09
C TYR A 149 -17.57 -6.43 1.33
N ARG A 150 -16.51 -6.75 0.56
CA ARG A 150 -16.38 -8.01 -0.16
C ARG A 150 -15.93 -9.11 0.79
N THR A 151 -16.75 -10.15 0.96
CA THR A 151 -16.40 -11.38 1.67
C THR A 151 -16.06 -12.49 0.67
N ASP A 152 -15.66 -13.66 1.15
CA ASP A 152 -15.37 -14.80 0.28
C ASP A 152 -16.65 -15.39 -0.35
N THR A 153 -17.82 -15.09 0.22
CA THR A 153 -19.13 -15.60 -0.21
C THR A 153 -19.99 -14.55 -0.93
N GLY A 154 -19.54 -13.30 -1.03
CA GLY A 154 -20.29 -12.24 -1.70
C GLY A 154 -19.98 -10.85 -1.15
N TYR A 155 -21.02 -10.04 -0.96
CA TYR A 155 -20.90 -8.67 -0.48
C TYR A 155 -21.84 -8.44 0.70
N VAL A 156 -21.35 -7.74 1.71
CA VAL A 156 -22.12 -7.28 2.86
C VAL A 156 -22.22 -5.76 2.77
N THR A 157 -23.44 -5.24 2.85
CA THR A 157 -23.67 -3.79 2.90
C THR A 157 -23.78 -3.37 4.36
N LEU A 158 -22.92 -2.45 4.77
CA LEU A 158 -22.84 -1.86 6.11
C LEU A 158 -23.24 -0.40 6.03
N ARG A 159 -24.05 0.05 6.98
CA ARG A 159 -24.52 1.43 7.07
C ARG A 159 -23.46 2.33 7.71
N ASN A 160 -23.64 3.64 7.57
CA ASN A 160 -22.70 4.63 8.10
C ASN A 160 -22.40 4.51 9.61
N TYR A 161 -23.33 4.02 10.41
CA TYR A 161 -23.17 3.84 11.86
C TYR A 161 -22.59 2.48 12.27
N GLU A 162 -22.38 1.58 11.31
CA GLU A 162 -21.80 0.25 11.49
C GLU A 162 -20.31 0.20 11.16
N VAL A 163 -19.76 1.28 10.60
CA VAL A 163 -18.35 1.37 10.21
C VAL A 163 -17.72 2.62 10.78
N LEU A 164 -16.63 2.44 11.52
CA LEU A 164 -15.68 3.52 11.81
C LEU A 164 -14.78 3.67 10.58
N HIS A 165 -14.98 4.74 9.81
CA HIS A 165 -14.11 5.10 8.69
C HIS A 165 -13.25 6.29 9.06
N ILE A 166 -11.94 6.13 8.93
CA ILE A 166 -10.96 7.19 9.03
C ILE A 166 -10.40 7.42 7.62
N PRO A 167 -10.81 8.50 6.93
CA PRO A 167 -10.23 8.86 5.65
C PRO A 167 -8.90 9.59 5.85
N GLY A 168 -7.90 9.23 5.05
CA GLY A 168 -6.66 9.98 4.93
C GLY A 168 -6.82 11.25 4.09
N LEU A 169 -5.70 11.81 3.64
CA LEU A 169 -5.70 13.00 2.79
C LEU A 169 -6.42 12.73 1.46
N GLY A 170 -7.41 13.56 1.12
CA GLY A 170 -8.17 13.47 -0.13
C GLY A 170 -8.88 14.79 -0.44
N TYR A 171 -9.46 14.95 -1.63
CA TYR A 171 -10.13 16.21 -2.03
C TYR A 171 -11.61 16.26 -1.68
N ASP A 172 -12.28 15.12 -1.46
CA ASP A 172 -13.72 15.06 -1.26
C ASP A 172 -14.15 14.86 0.21
N GLY A 173 -13.18 14.62 1.09
CA GLY A 173 -13.39 14.30 2.51
C GLY A 173 -14.14 12.99 2.75
N LEU A 174 -14.39 12.19 1.70
CA LEU A 174 -15.11 10.93 1.77
C LEU A 174 -14.15 9.75 1.70
N VAL A 175 -13.20 9.75 0.77
CA VAL A 175 -12.20 8.69 0.63
C VAL A 175 -10.83 9.31 0.42
N GLY A 176 -9.84 8.87 1.21
CA GLY A 176 -8.46 9.32 1.08
C GLY A 176 -7.76 8.71 -0.14
N TYR A 177 -6.73 9.40 -0.66
CA TYR A 177 -5.85 8.87 -1.69
C TYR A 177 -4.88 7.87 -1.10
N SER A 178 -4.65 6.75 -1.79
CA SER A 178 -3.59 5.81 -1.43
C SER A 178 -2.23 6.50 -1.55
N PRO A 179 -1.44 6.63 -0.47
CA PRO A 179 -0.09 7.19 -0.54
C PRO A 179 0.82 6.36 -1.44
N ILE A 180 0.63 5.02 -1.45
CA ILE A 180 1.36 4.11 -2.35
C ILE A 180 1.05 4.43 -3.81
N ALA A 181 -0.22 4.61 -4.15
CA ALA A 181 -0.60 4.93 -5.51
C ALA A 181 -0.10 6.31 -5.96
N MET A 182 -0.08 7.30 -5.04
CA MET A 182 0.51 8.62 -5.29
C MET A 182 2.03 8.56 -5.50
N ALA A 183 2.73 7.70 -4.75
CA ALA A 183 4.19 7.55 -4.80
C ALA A 183 4.66 6.43 -5.76
N LYS A 184 3.76 5.84 -6.56
CA LYS A 184 4.03 4.59 -7.29
C LYS A 184 5.24 4.65 -8.21
N ASN A 185 5.49 5.79 -8.87
CA ASN A 185 6.63 5.92 -9.78
C ASN A 185 7.97 5.94 -9.02
N ALA A 186 8.03 6.60 -7.87
CA ALA A 186 9.24 6.62 -7.04
C ALA A 186 9.52 5.24 -6.45
N ILE A 187 8.49 4.59 -5.89
CA ILE A 187 8.60 3.23 -5.35
C ILE A 187 9.00 2.25 -6.47
N GLY A 188 8.36 2.34 -7.64
CA GLY A 188 8.66 1.50 -8.79
C GLY A 188 10.09 1.69 -9.30
N MET A 189 10.64 2.90 -9.22
CA MET A 189 12.03 3.18 -9.56
C MET A 189 12.99 2.59 -8.51
N SER A 190 12.65 2.64 -7.22
CA SER A 190 13.43 1.97 -6.17
C SER A 190 13.47 0.45 -6.40
N ILE A 191 12.31 -0.17 -6.64
CA ILE A 191 12.23 -1.61 -6.93
C ILE A 191 13.07 -1.97 -8.17
N ALA A 192 12.95 -1.19 -9.25
CA ALA A 192 13.72 -1.44 -10.47
C ALA A 192 15.23 -1.31 -10.25
N THR A 193 15.65 -0.33 -9.46
CA THR A 193 17.07 -0.12 -9.11
C THR A 193 17.60 -1.27 -8.26
N GLU A 194 16.85 -1.71 -7.26
CA GLU A 194 17.22 -2.85 -6.41
C GLU A 194 17.35 -4.13 -7.24
N GLU A 195 16.39 -4.40 -8.13
CA GLU A 195 16.42 -5.58 -9.00
C GLU A 195 17.57 -5.55 -10.01
N TYR A 196 17.84 -4.38 -10.58
CA TYR A 196 18.99 -4.19 -11.46
C TYR A 196 20.30 -4.43 -10.71
N GLY A 197 20.47 -3.84 -9.53
CA GLY A 197 21.64 -4.04 -8.69
C GLY A 197 21.82 -5.50 -8.29
N ALA A 198 20.75 -6.16 -7.84
CA ALA A 198 20.77 -7.57 -7.49
C ALA A 198 21.16 -8.44 -8.69
N SER A 199 20.60 -8.19 -9.88
CA SER A 199 20.94 -8.91 -11.10
C SER A 199 22.38 -8.67 -11.54
N PHE A 200 22.87 -7.42 -11.44
CA PHE A 200 24.24 -7.06 -11.75
C PHE A 200 25.24 -7.82 -10.88
N PHE A 201 25.03 -7.84 -9.55
CA PHE A 201 25.90 -8.59 -8.64
C PHE A 201 25.73 -10.11 -8.77
N ALA A 202 24.51 -10.60 -9.00
CA ALA A 202 24.27 -12.02 -9.26
C ALA A 202 25.02 -12.50 -10.53
N ASN A 203 25.18 -11.63 -11.53
CA ASN A 203 25.96 -11.90 -12.74
C ASN A 203 27.46 -11.59 -12.58
N GLY A 204 27.97 -11.45 -11.35
CA GLY A 204 29.39 -11.27 -11.08
C GLY A 204 29.93 -9.88 -11.45
N ALA A 205 29.06 -8.86 -11.46
CA ALA A 205 29.38 -7.49 -11.89
C ALA A 205 29.88 -7.39 -13.35
N ASN A 206 29.60 -8.40 -14.17
CA ASN A 206 29.92 -8.37 -15.59
C ASN A 206 28.78 -7.67 -16.35
N PRO A 207 29.07 -6.57 -17.06
CA PRO A 207 28.08 -6.01 -17.97
C PRO A 207 27.74 -7.01 -19.08
N GLY A 208 26.55 -6.88 -19.66
CA GLY A 208 26.16 -7.69 -20.82
C GLY A 208 27.14 -7.51 -21.98
N GLY A 209 27.12 -8.45 -22.93
CA GLY A 209 27.97 -8.35 -24.11
C GLY A 209 27.45 -9.19 -25.26
N VAL A 210 28.04 -8.99 -26.43
CA VAL A 210 27.73 -9.71 -27.66
C VAL A 210 28.86 -10.69 -27.93
N LEU A 211 28.49 -11.96 -28.10
CA LEU A 211 29.38 -12.96 -28.67
C LEU A 211 29.28 -12.87 -30.19
N GLU A 212 30.36 -12.43 -30.82
CA GLU A 212 30.49 -12.31 -32.26
C GLU A 212 31.25 -13.54 -32.81
N HIS A 213 30.71 -14.15 -33.86
CA HIS A 213 31.32 -15.28 -34.57
C HIS A 213 31.46 -14.92 -36.06
N PRO A 214 32.62 -15.12 -36.69
CA PRO A 214 32.88 -14.67 -38.07
C PRO A 214 32.12 -15.46 -39.16
N GLY A 215 31.62 -16.65 -38.83
CA GLY A 215 30.82 -17.51 -39.72
C GLY A 215 29.43 -17.86 -39.16
N VAL A 216 28.77 -18.86 -39.74
CA VAL A 216 27.43 -19.31 -39.30
C VAL A 216 27.52 -20.17 -38.04
N VAL A 217 26.85 -19.74 -36.97
CA VAL A 217 26.72 -20.53 -35.75
C VAL A 217 25.65 -21.61 -35.95
N LYS A 218 26.06 -22.88 -35.94
CA LYS A 218 25.15 -24.02 -36.18
C LYS A 218 24.13 -24.23 -35.05
N ASP A 219 24.50 -23.92 -33.81
CA ASP A 219 23.61 -24.02 -32.64
C ASP A 219 23.82 -22.83 -31.68
N PRO A 220 23.13 -21.70 -31.92
CA PRO A 220 23.26 -20.50 -31.09
C PRO A 220 22.82 -20.71 -29.63
N LYS A 221 21.85 -21.61 -29.38
CA LYS A 221 21.38 -21.88 -28.01
C LYS A 221 22.45 -22.57 -27.19
N LYS A 222 23.07 -23.62 -27.75
CA LYS A 222 24.12 -24.36 -27.05
C LYS A 222 25.33 -23.49 -26.72
N VAL A 223 25.73 -22.60 -27.63
CA VAL A 223 26.82 -21.64 -27.39
C VAL A 223 26.47 -20.69 -26.25
N ARG A 224 25.26 -20.09 -26.28
CA ARG A 224 24.79 -19.20 -25.21
C ARG A 224 24.69 -19.91 -23.86
N ASP A 225 24.16 -21.12 -23.84
CA ASP A 225 23.94 -21.86 -22.59
C ASP A 225 25.28 -22.35 -22.00
N SER A 226 26.25 -22.73 -22.85
CA SER A 226 27.63 -23.01 -22.43
C SER A 226 28.32 -21.78 -21.85
N TRP A 227 28.17 -20.62 -22.49
CA TRP A 227 28.68 -19.35 -21.98
C TRP A 227 28.08 -19.02 -20.60
N ASN A 228 26.75 -19.08 -20.47
CA ASN A 228 26.08 -18.81 -19.20
C ASN A 228 26.53 -19.80 -18.11
N THR A 229 26.69 -21.09 -18.42
CA THR A 229 27.15 -22.09 -17.44
C THR A 229 28.55 -21.78 -16.92
N LEU A 230 29.44 -21.29 -17.77
CA LEU A 230 30.84 -21.04 -17.43
C LEU A 230 31.07 -19.67 -16.76
N TYR A 231 30.23 -18.68 -17.05
CA TYR A 231 30.50 -17.27 -16.72
C TYR A 231 29.36 -16.52 -16.02
N GLN A 232 28.15 -17.10 -15.94
CA GLN A 232 27.05 -16.52 -15.14
C GLN A 232 27.18 -16.95 -13.68
N GLY A 233 26.82 -16.05 -12.75
CA GLY A 233 26.87 -16.31 -11.32
C GLY A 233 28.11 -15.70 -10.66
N SER A 234 27.95 -15.24 -9.42
CA SER A 234 29.03 -14.67 -8.60
C SER A 234 30.22 -15.62 -8.43
N ASN A 235 29.99 -16.94 -8.33
CA ASN A 235 31.05 -17.95 -8.19
C ASN A 235 31.88 -18.17 -9.46
N ASN A 236 31.33 -17.77 -10.61
CA ASN A 236 32.00 -17.86 -11.91
C ASN A 236 32.60 -16.52 -12.35
N ALA A 237 32.42 -15.47 -11.52
CA ALA A 237 33.02 -14.17 -11.75
C ALA A 237 34.55 -14.29 -11.84
N HIS A 238 35.14 -13.50 -12.75
CA HIS A 238 36.58 -13.40 -12.97
C HIS A 238 37.26 -14.68 -13.50
N ARG A 239 36.50 -15.67 -13.96
CA ARG A 239 37.07 -16.78 -14.73
C ARG A 239 37.63 -16.28 -16.06
N ILE A 240 38.72 -16.88 -16.50
CA ILE A 240 39.31 -16.59 -17.81
C ILE A 240 38.41 -17.16 -18.89
N ALA A 241 38.00 -16.29 -19.84
CA ALA A 241 37.20 -16.69 -20.99
C ALA A 241 38.07 -17.40 -22.04
N VAL A 242 37.70 -18.61 -22.44
CA VAL A 242 38.30 -19.30 -23.58
C VAL A 242 37.25 -19.39 -24.68
N LEU A 243 37.55 -18.80 -25.84
CA LEU A 243 36.65 -18.71 -26.98
C LEU A 243 37.16 -19.57 -28.14
N GLU A 244 36.30 -20.39 -28.71
CA GLU A 244 36.61 -21.29 -29.84
C GLU A 244 36.46 -20.58 -31.20
N GLU A 245 37.12 -21.11 -32.23
CA GLU A 245 36.89 -20.77 -33.66
C GLU A 245 36.90 -19.26 -34.01
N GLY A 246 37.69 -18.46 -33.30
CA GLY A 246 37.82 -17.01 -33.57
C GLY A 246 36.64 -16.17 -33.05
N MET A 247 35.80 -16.73 -32.18
CA MET A 247 34.77 -15.98 -31.47
C MET A 247 35.37 -14.82 -30.67
N LYS A 248 34.65 -13.71 -30.61
CA LYS A 248 35.02 -12.52 -29.83
C LYS A 248 33.89 -12.13 -28.90
N PHE A 249 34.23 -11.87 -27.65
CA PHE A 249 33.29 -11.25 -26.71
C PHE A 249 33.48 -9.73 -26.75
N GLN A 250 32.45 -9.02 -27.22
CA GLN A 250 32.40 -7.57 -27.13
C GLN A 250 31.56 -7.18 -25.91
N SER A 251 32.21 -6.62 -24.89
CA SER A 251 31.51 -6.08 -23.73
C SER A 251 30.68 -4.87 -24.15
N ILE A 252 29.37 -4.90 -23.89
CA ILE A 252 28.49 -3.73 -24.00
C ILE A 252 28.39 -3.14 -22.61
N GLY A 253 29.31 -2.24 -22.29
CA GLY A 253 29.29 -1.48 -21.03
C GLY A 253 28.37 -0.26 -21.13
N ILE A 254 27.72 0.09 -20.03
CA ILE A 254 27.32 1.48 -19.80
C ILE A 254 28.60 2.21 -19.42
N TYR A 255 29.14 3.01 -20.34
CA TYR A 255 30.24 3.90 -20.03
C TYR A 255 29.69 5.03 -19.17
N LEU A 256 30.11 5.09 -17.90
CA LEU A 256 29.98 6.32 -17.12
C LEU A 256 31.00 7.30 -17.69
N GLU A 257 30.59 8.08 -18.69
CA GLU A 257 31.38 9.24 -19.09
C GLU A 257 31.45 10.18 -17.88
N TYR A 258 32.63 10.25 -17.25
CA TYR A 258 32.96 11.35 -16.37
C TYR A 258 33.10 12.60 -17.24
N THR A 259 31.99 13.29 -17.48
CA THR A 259 32.06 14.65 -17.98
C THR A 259 32.68 15.49 -16.87
N TYR A 260 34.00 15.70 -16.93
CA TYR A 260 34.63 16.81 -16.23
C TYR A 260 33.99 18.08 -16.81
N ALA A 261 33.10 18.70 -16.04
CA ALA A 261 32.65 20.04 -16.34
C ALA A 261 33.88 20.98 -16.31
N PRO A 262 34.09 21.81 -17.35
CA PRO A 262 35.22 22.74 -17.41
C PRO A 262 35.17 23.80 -16.30
#